data_AF-R9PTR1-F1
#
_entry.id   AF-R9PTR1-F1
#
_cell.length_a   1.000
_cell.length_b   1.000
_cell.length_c   1.000
_cell.angle_alpha   90.00
_cell.angle_beta   90.00
_cell.angle_gamma   90.00
#
_symmetry.space_group_name_H-M   'P 1'
#
loop_
_entity.id
_entity.type
_entity.pdbx_description
1 polymer ?
#
loop_
_entity_poly.entity_id
_entity_poly.type
_entity_poly.pdbx_seq_one_letter_code
_entity_poly.pdbx_strand_id
1 'polypeptide(L)'
;MIVIYWRKLSQFLKRRAIAVKIVALFSLVSISIPIHAEVWLLTHSSQQAELSAKQIRAIFSLRQKNWPDGQIIELVVMDDNNELHKQFCLDALKLFPYQLTRIWERQIYTGTAIAPTIVNSEQEMLDTIKNNPNAIGYTSQEVSNEELHSTVVD
;
A
#
# COMPACT_ATOMS: atom_id res chain seq x y z
N MET A 1 5.56 -34.73 61.80
CA MET A 1 6.22 -33.63 61.04
C MET A 1 6.47 -33.92 59.54
N ILE A 2 6.49 -35.18 59.09
CA ILE A 2 6.82 -35.55 57.69
C ILE A 2 5.73 -35.19 56.66
N VAL A 3 4.45 -35.25 57.05
CA VAL A 3 3.29 -34.99 56.15
C VAL A 3 3.20 -33.52 55.68
N ILE A 4 3.66 -32.58 56.48
CA ILE A 4 3.64 -31.14 56.15
C ILE A 4 4.66 -30.82 55.05
N TYR A 5 5.78 -31.55 55.01
CA TYR A 5 6.86 -31.35 54.05
C TYR A 5 6.45 -31.78 52.63
N TRP A 6 5.74 -32.91 52.51
CA TRP A 6 5.24 -33.44 51.23
C TRP A 6 4.15 -32.57 50.59
N ARG A 7 3.32 -31.91 51.41
CA ARG A 7 2.28 -30.99 50.93
C ARG A 7 2.86 -29.68 50.40
N LYS A 8 3.95 -29.17 51.00
CA LYS A 8 4.71 -28.04 50.44
C LYS A 8 5.40 -28.42 49.12
N LEU A 9 6.04 -29.59 49.06
CA LEU A 9 6.77 -30.04 47.86
C LEU A 9 5.87 -30.20 46.63
N SER A 10 4.66 -30.76 46.78
CA SER A 10 3.71 -30.90 45.66
C SER A 10 3.13 -29.56 45.18
N GLN A 11 2.99 -28.57 46.08
CA GLN A 11 2.57 -27.22 45.73
C GLN A 11 3.66 -26.45 44.97
N PHE A 12 4.94 -26.67 45.29
CA PHE A 12 6.06 -26.09 44.53
C PHE A 12 6.16 -26.68 43.11
N LEU A 13 5.94 -27.99 42.95
CA LEU A 13 5.95 -28.65 41.63
C LEU A 13 4.79 -28.17 40.73
N LYS A 14 3.59 -28.00 41.28
CA LYS A 14 2.41 -27.48 40.53
C LYS A 14 2.56 -26.02 40.10
N ARG A 15 3.20 -25.18 40.91
CA ARG A 15 3.48 -23.76 40.58
C ARG A 15 4.45 -23.62 39.41
N ARG A 16 5.47 -24.50 39.33
CA ARG A 16 6.39 -24.55 38.18
C ARG A 16 5.70 -25.02 36.90
N ALA A 17 4.80 -25.99 36.99
CA ALA A 17 4.03 -26.47 35.83
C ALA A 17 3.04 -25.42 35.28
N ILE A 18 2.45 -24.58 36.13
CA ILE A 18 1.58 -23.47 35.71
C ILE A 18 2.40 -22.37 35.02
N ALA A 19 3.57 -22.02 35.57
CA ALA A 19 4.46 -21.03 34.96
C ALA A 19 4.93 -21.48 33.56
N VAL A 20 5.28 -22.76 33.38
CA VAL A 20 5.67 -23.31 32.06
C VAL A 20 4.50 -23.29 31.07
N LYS A 21 3.27 -23.57 31.51
CA LYS A 21 2.07 -23.48 30.66
C LYS A 21 1.77 -22.04 30.22
N ILE A 22 1.96 -21.05 31.09
CA ILE A 22 1.76 -19.63 30.75
C ILE A 22 2.81 -19.14 29.76
N VAL A 23 4.08 -19.55 29.93
CA VAL A 23 5.16 -19.24 28.99
C VAL A 23 4.93 -19.91 27.63
N ALA A 24 4.47 -21.17 27.62
CA ALA A 24 4.11 -21.88 26.39
C ALA A 24 2.88 -21.27 25.67
N LEU A 25 1.93 -20.71 26.42
CA LEU A 25 0.74 -20.06 25.88
C LEU A 25 1.05 -18.65 25.34
N PHE A 26 2.03 -17.96 25.93
CA PHE A 26 2.60 -16.71 25.39
C PHE A 26 3.49 -16.96 24.15
N SER A 27 4.19 -18.10 24.11
CA SER A 27 5.02 -18.51 22.97
C SER A 27 4.21 -18.84 21.70
N LEU A 28 2.90 -19.08 21.81
CA LEU A 28 2.04 -19.38 20.66
C LEU A 28 1.42 -18.14 20.00
N VAL A 29 1.61 -16.95 20.58
CA VAL A 29 1.25 -15.69 19.94
C VAL A 29 2.38 -15.33 18.98
N SER A 30 2.36 -15.95 17.81
CA SER A 30 3.21 -15.54 16.69
C SER A 30 2.95 -14.06 16.43
N ILE A 31 3.98 -13.25 16.66
CA ILE A 31 3.99 -11.84 16.30
C ILE A 31 3.98 -11.79 14.78
N SER A 32 2.81 -11.58 14.18
CA SER A 32 2.71 -11.24 12.77
C SER A 32 3.30 -9.86 12.59
N ILE A 33 4.52 -9.78 12.07
CA ILE A 33 5.08 -8.52 11.61
C ILE A 33 4.29 -8.12 10.37
N PRO A 34 3.61 -6.96 10.34
CA PRO A 34 3.02 -6.49 9.10
C PRO A 34 4.17 -6.24 8.12
N ILE A 35 4.22 -7.02 7.04
CA ILE A 35 5.02 -6.65 5.87
C ILE A 35 4.38 -5.39 5.31
N HIS A 36 5.06 -4.26 5.50
CA HIS A 36 4.78 -3.07 4.69
C HIS A 36 5.24 -3.42 3.28
N ALA A 37 4.27 -3.66 2.39
CA ALA A 37 4.56 -3.72 0.97
C ALA A 37 4.99 -2.32 0.54
N GLU A 38 6.22 -2.20 0.04
CA GLU A 38 6.74 -0.97 -0.52
C GLU A 38 5.93 -0.62 -1.76
N VAL A 39 5.48 0.63 -1.84
CA VAL A 39 4.63 1.08 -2.95
C VAL A 39 5.51 1.72 -4.02
N TRP A 40 5.45 1.15 -5.21
CA TRP A 40 6.21 1.62 -6.36
C TRP A 40 5.28 2.37 -7.31
N LEU A 41 5.73 3.52 -7.80
CA LEU A 41 5.06 4.27 -8.85
C LEU A 41 5.29 3.57 -10.18
N LEU A 42 4.22 3.29 -10.92
CA LEU A 42 4.27 2.56 -12.18
C LEU A 42 3.94 3.48 -13.35
N THR A 43 4.82 3.48 -14.36
CA THR A 43 4.66 4.27 -15.59
C THR A 43 5.07 3.44 -16.80
N HIS A 44 4.63 3.86 -17.98
CA HIS A 44 5.18 3.35 -19.23
C HIS A 44 6.62 3.86 -19.43
N SER A 45 7.52 3.04 -19.98
CA SER A 45 8.95 3.34 -20.15
C SER A 45 9.23 4.59 -20.99
N SER A 46 8.28 5.03 -21.82
CA SER A 46 8.38 6.29 -22.59
C SER A 46 8.29 7.55 -21.72
N GLN A 47 7.67 7.46 -20.54
CA GLN A 47 7.47 8.58 -19.60
C GLN A 47 8.43 8.49 -18.42
N GLN A 48 9.70 8.13 -18.68
CA GLN A 48 10.77 8.02 -17.69
C GLN A 48 11.09 9.39 -17.07
N ALA A 49 10.27 9.80 -16.11
CA ALA A 49 10.41 11.01 -15.33
C ALA A 49 10.64 10.64 -13.87
N GLU A 50 11.75 11.08 -13.29
CA GLU A 50 11.92 11.05 -11.85
C GLU A 50 10.93 12.04 -11.23
N LEU A 51 9.87 11.52 -10.62
CA LEU A 51 8.83 12.32 -10.00
C LEU A 51 9.08 12.41 -8.49
N SER A 52 9.23 13.63 -7.99
CA SER A 52 9.25 13.86 -6.54
C SER A 52 7.90 13.54 -5.90
N ALA A 53 7.89 13.21 -4.59
CA ALA A 53 6.66 13.02 -3.80
C ALA A 53 5.62 14.15 -4.01
N LYS A 54 6.11 15.40 -4.11
CA LYS A 54 5.26 16.57 -4.35
C LYS A 54 4.62 16.53 -5.73
N GLN A 55 5.35 16.12 -6.76
CA GLN A 55 4.81 15.95 -8.11
C GLN A 55 3.82 14.79 -8.17
N ILE A 56 4.14 13.64 -7.58
CA ILE A 56 3.21 12.49 -7.48
C ILE A 56 1.91 12.95 -6.83
N ARG A 57 1.99 13.64 -5.69
CA ARG A 57 0.81 14.22 -5.03
C ARG A 57 0.08 15.22 -5.91
N ALA A 58 0.77 16.07 -6.65
CA ALA A 58 0.15 17.03 -7.56
C ALA A 58 -0.57 16.34 -8.73
N ILE A 59 0.00 15.26 -9.28
CA ILE A 59 -0.55 14.47 -10.38
C ILE A 59 -1.83 13.76 -9.92
N PHE A 60 -1.75 12.96 -8.86
CA PHE A 60 -2.89 12.20 -8.37
C PHE A 60 -4.01 13.10 -7.81
N SER A 61 -3.68 14.29 -7.29
CA SER A 61 -4.70 15.29 -6.90
C SER A 61 -5.19 16.19 -8.05
N LEU A 62 -4.83 15.86 -9.30
CA LEU A 62 -5.22 16.57 -10.53
C LEU A 62 -4.81 18.05 -10.57
N ARG A 63 -3.79 18.45 -9.80
CA ARG A 63 -3.16 19.78 -9.85
C ARG A 63 -2.17 19.88 -10.99
N GLN A 64 -1.51 18.79 -11.33
CA GLN A 64 -0.72 18.62 -12.55
C GLN A 64 -1.42 17.57 -13.42
N LYS A 65 -1.73 17.93 -14.67
CA LYS A 65 -2.50 17.08 -15.59
C LYS A 65 -1.74 16.68 -16.84
N ASN A 66 -0.53 17.21 -17.00
CA ASN A 66 0.28 17.00 -18.18
C ASN A 66 1.67 16.51 -17.79
N TRP A 67 2.20 15.60 -18.60
CA TRP A 67 3.60 15.23 -18.63
C TRP A 67 4.45 16.42 -19.12
N PRO A 68 5.78 16.41 -18.90
CA PRO A 68 6.67 17.47 -19.39
C PRO A 68 6.62 17.69 -20.91
N ASP A 69 6.26 16.66 -21.67
CA ASP A 69 6.06 16.69 -23.12
C ASP A 69 4.70 17.30 -23.56
N GLY A 70 3.84 17.64 -22.60
CA GLY A 70 2.51 18.22 -22.81
C GLY A 70 1.37 17.20 -22.94
N GLN A 71 1.66 15.90 -23.00
CA GLN A 71 0.63 14.86 -23.08
C GLN A 71 -0.18 14.79 -21.78
N ILE A 72 -1.47 14.49 -21.88
CA ILE A 72 -2.36 14.41 -20.70
C ILE A 72 -2.00 13.15 -19.91
N ILE A 73 -1.87 13.29 -18.59
CA ILE A 73 -1.64 12.17 -17.68
C ILE A 73 -2.96 11.44 -17.45
N GLU A 74 -2.98 10.13 -17.69
CA GLU A 74 -4.14 9.28 -17.42
C GLU A 74 -3.92 8.50 -16.12
N LEU A 75 -4.77 8.73 -15.12
CA LEU A 75 -4.63 8.05 -13.83
C LEU A 75 -5.25 6.67 -13.89
N VAL A 76 -4.51 5.64 -13.47
CA VAL A 76 -5.01 4.28 -13.26
C VAL A 76 -4.89 3.96 -11.78
N VAL A 77 -6.00 3.60 -11.14
CA VAL A 77 -6.10 3.39 -9.68
C VAL A 77 -6.94 2.16 -9.37
N MET A 78 -6.86 1.67 -8.14
CA MET A 78 -7.75 0.62 -7.64
C MET A 78 -8.84 1.23 -6.76
N ASP A 79 -9.87 0.44 -6.44
CA ASP A 79 -10.97 0.83 -5.55
C ASP A 79 -10.48 1.28 -4.16
N ASP A 80 -11.22 2.19 -3.52
CA ASP A 80 -10.93 2.75 -2.17
C ASP A 80 -10.75 1.66 -1.09
N ASN A 81 -11.37 0.49 -1.27
CA ASN A 81 -11.25 -0.63 -0.32
C ASN A 81 -10.01 -1.49 -0.54
N ASN A 82 -9.29 -1.32 -1.64
CA ASN A 82 -8.08 -2.07 -1.94
C ASN A 82 -6.93 -1.65 -1.00
N GLU A 83 -6.26 -2.63 -0.39
CA GLU A 83 -5.18 -2.36 0.57
C GLU A 83 -3.98 -1.65 -0.05
N LEU A 84 -3.61 -1.97 -1.30
CA LEU A 84 -2.53 -1.29 -2.01
C LEU A 84 -2.91 0.17 -2.32
N HIS A 85 -4.17 0.44 -2.68
CA HIS A 85 -4.64 1.81 -2.87
C HIS A 85 -4.61 2.62 -1.57
N LYS A 86 -5.04 2.02 -0.45
CA LYS A 86 -4.96 2.65 0.88
C LYS A 86 -3.53 2.98 1.25
N GLN A 87 -2.60 2.04 1.06
CA GLN A 87 -1.18 2.22 1.31
C GLN A 87 -0.61 3.34 0.44
N PHE A 88 -0.85 3.31 -0.87
CA PHE A 88 -0.43 4.37 -1.79
C PHE A 88 -0.94 5.75 -1.34
N CYS A 89 -2.23 5.85 -1.01
CA CYS A 89 -2.83 7.11 -0.56
C CYS A 89 -2.19 7.64 0.72
N LEU A 90 -2.00 6.78 1.73
CA LEU A 90 -1.47 7.15 3.02
C LEU A 90 0.03 7.45 2.97
N ASP A 91 0.79 6.62 2.26
CA ASP A 91 2.24 6.64 2.27
C ASP A 91 2.79 7.60 1.21
N ALA A 92 2.34 7.52 -0.05
CA ALA A 92 2.80 8.41 -1.11
C ALA A 92 2.12 9.80 -1.07
N LEU A 93 0.79 9.82 -0.92
CA LEU A 93 0.03 11.08 -1.08
C LEU A 93 -0.19 11.82 0.23
N LYS A 94 0.01 11.16 1.38
CA LYS A 94 -0.37 11.64 2.72
C LYS A 94 -1.84 12.11 2.76
N LEU A 95 -2.73 11.29 2.18
CA LEU A 95 -4.17 11.50 2.09
C LEU A 95 -4.92 10.18 2.37
N PHE A 96 -6.14 10.27 2.86
CA PHE A 96 -7.03 9.10 2.89
C PHE A 96 -7.70 8.90 1.52
N PRO A 97 -8.03 7.66 1.10
CA PRO A 97 -8.69 7.39 -0.19
C PRO A 97 -9.92 8.27 -0.44
N TYR A 98 -10.83 8.36 0.53
CA TYR A 98 -12.03 9.21 0.41
C TYR A 98 -11.72 10.70 0.16
N GLN A 99 -10.58 11.20 0.64
CA GLN A 99 -10.17 12.59 0.38
C GLN A 99 -9.70 12.75 -1.06
N LEU A 100 -8.98 11.77 -1.59
CA LEU A 100 -8.53 11.74 -2.97
C LEU A 100 -9.73 11.66 -3.92
N THR A 101 -10.66 10.73 -3.66
CA THR A 101 -11.92 10.59 -4.40
C THR A 101 -12.72 11.89 -4.41
N ARG A 102 -12.84 12.57 -3.25
CA ARG A 102 -13.52 13.87 -3.16
C ARG A 102 -12.84 14.98 -3.97
N ILE A 103 -11.51 14.93 -4.12
CA ILE A 103 -10.79 15.86 -4.99
C ILE A 103 -11.18 15.62 -6.45
N TRP A 104 -11.21 14.35 -6.88
CA TRP A 104 -11.62 13.97 -8.24
C TRP A 104 -13.06 14.38 -8.52
N GLU A 105 -14.01 14.01 -7.66
CA GLU A 105 -15.43 14.36 -7.80
C GLU A 105 -15.64 15.86 -8.02
N ARG A 106 -14.94 16.70 -7.24
CA ARG A 106 -15.02 18.16 -7.40
C ARG A 106 -14.54 18.61 -8.78
N GLN A 107 -13.42 18.08 -9.25
CA GLN A 107 -12.84 18.46 -10.53
C GLN A 107 -13.66 17.95 -11.73
N ILE A 108 -14.28 16.78 -11.59
CA ILE A 108 -15.15 16.17 -12.59
C ILE A 108 -16.47 16.96 -12.66
N TYR A 109 -17.07 17.29 -11.52
CA TYR A 109 -18.33 18.05 -11.47
C TYR A 109 -18.22 19.43 -12.10
N THR A 110 -17.06 20.08 -11.98
CA THR A 110 -16.79 21.37 -12.65
C THR A 110 -16.40 21.22 -14.12
N GLY A 111 -16.38 20.00 -14.68
CA GLY A 111 -16.02 19.72 -16.06
C GLY A 111 -14.54 19.94 -16.38
N THR A 112 -13.69 19.96 -15.36
CA THR A 112 -12.27 20.35 -15.49
C THR A 112 -11.30 19.18 -15.49
N ALA A 113 -11.78 17.95 -15.26
CA ALA A 113 -10.93 16.76 -15.27
C ALA A 113 -11.66 15.50 -15.72
N ILE A 114 -10.87 14.54 -16.17
CA ILE A 114 -11.28 13.18 -16.50
C ILE A 114 -11.14 12.31 -15.24
N ALA A 115 -12.07 11.40 -15.03
CA ALA A 115 -12.00 10.45 -13.92
C ALA A 115 -10.85 9.46 -14.11
N PRO A 116 -10.18 9.02 -13.03
CA PRO A 116 -9.24 7.92 -13.11
C PRO A 116 -9.91 6.63 -13.63
N THR A 117 -9.14 5.83 -14.36
CA THR A 117 -9.52 4.46 -14.71
C THR A 117 -9.37 3.58 -13.47
N ILE A 118 -10.44 2.91 -13.05
CA ILE A 118 -10.43 2.02 -11.90
C ILE A 118 -10.22 0.58 -12.39
N VAL A 119 -9.20 -0.10 -11.84
CA VAL A 119 -8.88 -1.51 -12.12
C VAL A 119 -9.06 -2.37 -10.87
N ASN A 120 -9.35 -3.65 -11.06
CA ASN A 120 -9.69 -4.59 -9.98
C ASN A 120 -8.48 -5.35 -9.45
N SER A 121 -7.36 -5.33 -10.16
CA SER A 121 -6.15 -6.08 -9.80
C SER A 121 -4.88 -5.38 -10.24
N GLU A 122 -3.76 -5.78 -9.65
CA GLU A 122 -2.42 -5.33 -10.04
C GLU A 122 -2.03 -5.80 -11.45
N GLN A 123 -2.48 -6.99 -11.87
CA GLN A 123 -2.28 -7.44 -13.24
C GLN A 123 -3.00 -6.53 -14.24
N GLU A 124 -4.26 -6.16 -13.94
CA GLU A 124 -5.03 -5.23 -14.77
C GLU A 124 -4.41 -3.82 -14.77
N MET A 125 -3.80 -3.38 -13.66
CA MET A 125 -2.99 -2.16 -13.60
C MET A 125 -1.83 -2.19 -14.59
N LEU A 126 -1.03 -3.26 -14.56
CA LEU A 126 0.11 -3.47 -15.46
C LEU A 126 -0.35 -3.48 -16.93
N ASP A 127 -1.38 -4.26 -17.25
CA ASP A 127 -1.91 -4.37 -18.61
C ASP A 127 -2.49 -3.05 -19.11
N THR A 128 -3.15 -2.27 -18.24
CA THR A 128 -3.70 -0.96 -18.60
C THR A 128 -2.60 0.04 -18.91
N ILE A 129 -1.55 0.10 -18.08
CA ILE A 129 -0.44 1.04 -18.28
C ILE A 129 0.42 0.63 -19.47
N LYS A 130 0.62 -0.67 -19.68
CA LYS A 130 1.33 -1.20 -20.85
C LYS A 130 0.65 -0.75 -22.16
N ASN A 131 -0.67 -0.76 -22.21
CA ASN A 131 -1.44 -0.37 -23.40
C ASN A 131 -1.68 1.14 -23.51
N ASN A 132 -1.25 1.93 -22.52
CA ASN A 132 -1.48 3.37 -22.46
C ASN A 132 -0.20 4.10 -22.02
N PRO A 133 0.61 4.59 -22.99
CA PRO A 133 1.88 5.24 -22.69
C PRO A 133 1.79 6.48 -21.79
N ASN A 134 0.60 7.06 -21.65
CA ASN A 134 0.35 8.25 -20.83
C ASN A 134 -0.16 7.93 -19.43
N ALA A 135 -0.39 6.65 -19.14
CA ALA A 135 -0.94 6.21 -17.89
C ALA A 135 0.11 6.19 -16.78
N ILE A 136 -0.37 6.49 -15.57
CA ILE A 136 0.38 6.37 -14.33
C ILE A 136 -0.46 5.64 -13.30
N GLY A 137 0.18 4.75 -12.55
CA GLY A 137 -0.44 4.02 -11.46
C GLY A 137 0.61 3.61 -10.44
N TYR A 138 0.37 2.50 -9.76
CA TYR A 138 1.25 2.00 -8.72
C TYR A 138 1.15 0.47 -8.58
N THR A 139 2.18 -0.13 -8.00
CA THR A 139 2.37 -1.57 -7.85
C THR A 139 3.05 -1.88 -6.51
N SER A 140 2.85 -3.10 -6.00
CA SER A 140 3.42 -3.58 -4.74
C SER A 140 4.85 -4.12 -4.89
N GLN A 141 5.35 -4.21 -6.12
CA GLN A 141 6.65 -4.80 -6.44
C GLN A 141 7.39 -3.97 -7.49
N GLU A 142 8.71 -4.03 -7.47
CA GLU A 142 9.51 -3.43 -8.54
C GLU A 142 9.20 -4.12 -9.89
N VAL A 143 8.90 -3.32 -10.90
CA VAL A 143 8.65 -3.74 -12.28
C VAL A 143 9.57 -2.95 -13.19
N SER A 144 10.48 -3.66 -13.86
CA SER A 144 11.37 -3.09 -14.87
C SER A 144 11.42 -4.01 -16.08
N ASN A 145 10.78 -3.59 -17.17
CA ASN A 145 10.83 -4.27 -18.47
C ASN A 145 10.86 -3.24 -19.62
N GLU A 146 10.80 -3.68 -20.88
CA GLU A 146 10.93 -2.78 -22.04
C GLU A 146 9.79 -1.75 -22.14
N GLU A 147 8.61 -2.06 -21.60
CA GLU A 147 7.39 -1.24 -21.72
C GLU A 147 7.02 -0.52 -20.43
N LEU A 148 7.42 -1.05 -19.28
CA LEU A 148 7.04 -0.57 -17.95
C LEU A 148 8.28 -0.30 -17.09
N HIS A 149 8.21 0.81 -16.37
CA HIS A 149 9.23 1.22 -15.42
C HIS A 149 8.57 1.64 -14.11
N SER A 150 9.08 1.10 -13.00
CA SER A 150 8.65 1.44 -11.65
C SER A 150 9.73 2.20 -10.88
N THR A 151 9.33 3.21 -10.09
CA THR A 151 10.21 3.98 -9.21
C THR A 151 9.70 3.97 -7.78
N VAL A 152 10.62 3.95 -6.81
CA VAL A 152 10.25 4.05 -5.38
C VAL A 152 9.62 5.40 -5.12
N VAL A 153 8.54 5.42 -4.35
CA VAL A 153 7.94 6.67 -3.88
C VAL A 153 8.56 7.07 -2.55
N ASP A 154 9.57 7.94 -2.61
CA ASP A 154 10.24 8.54 -1.43
C ASP A 154 9.42 9.68 -0.78
#